data_AF-A0A165G9P8-F1
#
_entry.id   AF-A0A165G9P8-F1
#
_cell.length_a   1.000
_cell.length_b   1.000
_cell.length_c   1.000
_cell.angle_alpha   90.00
_cell.angle_beta   90.00
_cell.angle_gamma   90.00
#
_symmetry.space_group_name_H-M   'P 1'
#
loop_
_entity.id
_entity.type
_entity.pdbx_description
1 polymer ?
#
loop_
_entity_poly.entity_id
_entity_poly.type
_entity_poly.pdbx_seq_one_letter_code
_entity_poly.pdbx_strand_id
1 'polypeptide(L)'
;MTVVGDDGSSEELNTVGHGLSRLTHVFCRLELIKPLALCFDLLAFMTYHIPAFRHVLLAVPPDAPESPPTLLASLRDCVRLHLQPAKMREADAERIALAETCLTMMETVSWRIGEDDVLKLGILPTSQGFLSTLMNPAQPPWFIQRSARLLCLLSSHSLLFRSLLSFPDQSGQGGPVRPDFACIPLVDMLCNFLVMPQPGASFEQMHSTFQAAICTLTSLSIGHPDGRQLLQGSRSLIPSLVRCLLSQSNLLWDEDELVLDSPDGQAALLQTLHLCLTLFHHLGLSGNVGQKLQLSTRFYNGITHAFILAIGRLSYADVPEWLTSENMKRAEQMRDQARDLFEHVIEEPEEGDQIWAAYQDDGEESGSATEAEQEQDEPEQPDIPMDED
;
A
#
# COMPACT_ATOMS: atom_id res chain seq x y z
N MET A 1 -23.42 23.94 -19.81
CA MET A 1 -24.41 23.93 -20.89
C MET A 1 -25.66 23.28 -20.30
N THR A 2 -26.65 24.10 -19.97
CA THR A 2 -27.86 23.75 -19.24
C THR A 2 -28.83 22.98 -20.12
N VAL A 3 -29.05 21.70 -19.82
CA VAL A 3 -30.27 21.01 -20.24
C VAL A 3 -31.23 21.10 -19.07
N VAL A 4 -32.11 22.09 -19.14
CA VAL A 4 -33.40 22.08 -18.44
C VAL A 4 -34.25 21.07 -19.18
N GLY A 5 -34.51 19.93 -18.55
CA GLY A 5 -35.27 18.83 -19.12
C GLY A 5 -35.66 17.83 -18.03
N ASP A 6 -36.93 17.93 -17.62
CA ASP A 6 -37.75 16.91 -16.97
C ASP A 6 -37.66 16.75 -15.44
N ASP A 7 -38.30 17.68 -14.71
CA ASP A 7 -38.47 17.64 -13.25
C ASP A 7 -39.17 16.35 -12.75
N GLY A 8 -39.97 15.68 -13.58
CA GLY A 8 -40.64 14.41 -13.21
C GLY A 8 -39.69 13.20 -13.13
N SER A 9 -38.72 13.13 -14.05
CA SER A 9 -37.73 12.03 -14.07
C SER A 9 -36.81 12.04 -12.84
N SER A 10 -36.55 13.23 -12.28
CA SER A 10 -35.73 13.39 -11.07
C SER A 10 -36.46 12.91 -9.81
N GLU A 11 -37.77 13.15 -9.70
CA GLU A 11 -38.57 12.75 -8.55
C GLU A 11 -38.73 11.22 -8.46
N GLU A 12 -38.94 10.56 -9.60
CA GLU A 12 -39.02 9.10 -9.69
C GLU A 12 -37.69 8.44 -9.30
N LEU A 13 -36.56 8.96 -9.83
CA LEU A 13 -35.23 8.48 -9.48
C LEU A 13 -34.92 8.67 -8.00
N ASN A 14 -35.32 9.81 -7.41
CA ASN A 14 -35.20 10.08 -5.98
C ASN A 14 -35.96 9.04 -5.14
N THR A 15 -37.21 8.77 -5.50
CA THR A 15 -38.05 7.80 -4.81
C THR A 15 -37.44 6.38 -4.86
N VAL A 16 -36.97 5.96 -6.03
CA VAL A 16 -36.33 4.65 -6.22
C VAL A 16 -35.01 4.56 -5.46
N GLY A 17 -34.15 5.57 -5.57
CA GLY A 17 -32.83 5.57 -4.92
C GLY A 17 -32.91 5.56 -3.39
N HIS A 18 -33.80 6.38 -2.81
CA HIS A 18 -34.06 6.36 -1.37
C HIS A 18 -34.73 5.06 -0.91
N GLY A 19 -35.70 4.54 -1.68
CA GLY A 19 -36.36 3.27 -1.39
C GLY A 19 -35.36 2.12 -1.32
N LEU A 20 -34.52 1.96 -2.34
CA LEU A 20 -33.48 0.94 -2.39
C LEU A 20 -32.43 1.12 -1.28
N SER A 21 -31.98 2.35 -1.01
CA SER A 21 -31.03 2.62 0.10
C SER A 21 -31.61 2.28 1.48
N ARG A 22 -32.91 2.47 1.68
CA ARG A 22 -33.59 2.05 2.92
C ARG A 22 -33.71 0.53 2.99
N LEU A 23 -33.97 -0.14 1.87
CA LEU A 23 -33.98 -1.60 1.82
C LEU A 23 -32.60 -2.18 2.13
N THR A 24 -31.51 -1.62 1.61
CA THR A 24 -30.15 -2.07 1.98
C THR A 24 -29.91 -1.95 3.47
N HIS A 25 -30.36 -0.86 4.09
CA HIS A 25 -30.23 -0.67 5.54
C HIS A 25 -31.01 -1.74 6.33
N VAL A 26 -32.25 -2.01 5.93
CA VAL A 26 -33.11 -3.03 6.56
C VAL A 26 -32.53 -4.42 6.38
N PHE A 27 -32.15 -4.81 5.16
CA PHE A 27 -31.57 -6.12 4.87
C PHE A 27 -30.24 -6.33 5.61
N CYS A 28 -29.42 -5.29 5.72
CA CYS A 28 -28.18 -5.33 6.49
C CYS A 28 -28.44 -5.60 7.98
N ARG A 29 -29.48 -4.98 8.56
CA ARG A 29 -29.85 -5.17 9.98
C ARG A 29 -30.52 -6.51 10.27
N LEU A 30 -31.30 -7.02 9.33
CA LEU A 30 -31.98 -8.31 9.44
C LEU A 30 -31.10 -9.49 8.98
N GLU A 31 -29.84 -9.24 8.64
CA GLU A 31 -28.87 -10.23 8.15
C GLU A 31 -29.35 -11.02 6.91
N LEU A 32 -30.17 -10.39 6.07
CA LEU A 32 -30.65 -10.98 4.82
C LEU A 32 -29.58 -10.85 3.72
N ILE A 33 -28.56 -11.71 3.79
CA ILE A 33 -27.33 -11.65 2.97
C ILE A 33 -27.63 -11.63 1.47
N LYS A 34 -28.40 -12.59 0.97
CA LYS A 34 -28.71 -12.71 -0.46
C LYS A 34 -29.52 -11.52 -1.01
N PRO A 35 -30.64 -11.10 -0.40
CA PRO A 35 -31.33 -9.88 -0.81
C PRO A 35 -30.46 -8.63 -0.75
N LEU A 36 -29.58 -8.52 0.25
CA LEU A 36 -28.66 -7.39 0.36
C LEU A 36 -27.66 -7.36 -0.80
N ALA A 37 -27.07 -8.50 -1.16
CA ALA A 37 -26.14 -8.61 -2.29
C ALA A 37 -26.80 -8.19 -3.61
N LEU A 38 -28.00 -8.71 -3.89
CA LEU A 38 -28.78 -8.33 -5.08
C LEU A 38 -29.14 -6.84 -5.11
N CYS A 39 -29.42 -6.27 -3.94
CA CYS A 39 -29.74 -4.85 -3.85
C CYS A 39 -28.50 -3.98 -4.13
N PHE A 40 -27.32 -4.34 -3.61
CA PHE A 40 -26.07 -3.65 -3.96
C PHE A 40 -25.70 -3.81 -5.43
N ASP A 41 -25.89 -4.98 -6.01
CA ASP A 41 -25.64 -5.21 -7.44
C ASP A 41 -26.54 -4.32 -8.32
N LEU A 42 -27.84 -4.30 -8.03
CA LEU A 42 -28.79 -3.42 -8.73
C LEU A 42 -28.43 -1.95 -8.57
N LEU A 43 -28.08 -1.52 -7.35
CA LEU A 43 -27.67 -0.14 -7.10
C LEU A 43 -26.38 0.21 -7.84
N ALA A 44 -25.41 -0.70 -7.92
CA ALA A 44 -24.17 -0.50 -8.66
C ALA A 44 -24.46 -0.38 -10.16
N PHE A 45 -25.28 -1.29 -10.70
CA PHE A 45 -25.72 -1.25 -12.10
C PHE A 45 -26.41 0.08 -12.44
N MET A 46 -27.36 0.52 -11.62
CA MET A 46 -28.06 1.79 -11.82
C MET A 46 -27.11 2.99 -11.72
N THR A 47 -26.20 2.98 -10.75
CA THR A 47 -25.21 4.07 -10.59
C THR A 47 -24.26 4.17 -11.78
N TYR A 48 -23.88 3.02 -12.35
CA TYR A 48 -23.01 2.96 -13.52
C TYR A 48 -23.71 3.47 -14.79
N HIS A 49 -24.95 3.05 -15.01
CA HIS A 49 -25.70 3.38 -16.23
C HIS A 49 -26.43 4.73 -16.19
N ILE A 50 -26.75 5.25 -15.00
CA ILE A 50 -27.49 6.50 -14.82
C ILE A 50 -26.63 7.45 -13.94
N PRO A 51 -25.77 8.29 -14.54
CA PRO A 51 -24.87 9.15 -13.76
C PRO A 51 -25.57 10.06 -12.75
N ALA A 52 -26.77 10.56 -13.08
CA ALA A 52 -27.57 11.40 -12.19
C ALA A 52 -28.03 10.66 -10.91
N PHE A 53 -28.18 9.33 -10.98
CA PHE A 53 -28.61 8.50 -9.86
C PHE A 53 -27.60 8.53 -8.70
N ARG A 54 -26.33 8.82 -8.98
CA ARG A 54 -25.30 8.90 -7.96
C ARG A 54 -25.55 10.04 -6.96
N HIS A 55 -26.02 11.19 -7.44
CA HIS A 55 -26.35 12.33 -6.57
C HIS A 55 -27.54 12.01 -5.65
N VAL A 56 -28.51 11.24 -6.15
CA VAL A 56 -29.64 10.73 -5.37
C VAL A 56 -29.16 9.82 -4.23
N LEU A 57 -28.27 8.87 -4.54
CA LEU A 57 -27.77 7.92 -3.55
C LEU A 57 -26.89 8.57 -2.46
N LEU A 58 -26.25 9.68 -2.80
CA LEU A 58 -25.43 10.48 -1.90
C LEU A 58 -26.19 11.67 -1.29
N ALA A 59 -27.49 11.80 -1.56
CA ALA A 59 -28.32 12.81 -0.93
C ALA A 59 -28.46 12.50 0.57
N VAL A 60 -28.32 13.55 1.37
CA VAL A 60 -28.52 13.47 2.81
C VAL A 60 -30.04 13.42 3.07
N PRO A 61 -30.53 12.56 3.98
CA PRO A 61 -31.95 12.53 4.32
C PRO A 61 -32.45 13.89 4.81
N PRO A 62 -33.59 14.41 4.31
CA PRO A 62 -34.11 15.71 4.73
C PRO A 62 -34.45 15.74 6.23
N ASP A 63 -34.81 14.59 6.79
CA ASP A 63 -35.20 14.43 8.20
C ASP A 63 -34.00 14.47 9.17
N ALA A 64 -32.78 14.32 8.66
CA ALA A 64 -31.55 14.26 9.47
C ALA A 64 -30.35 14.84 8.68
N PRO A 65 -30.24 16.18 8.58
CA PRO A 65 -29.21 16.85 7.78
C PRO A 65 -27.77 16.61 8.28
N GLU A 66 -27.61 16.19 9.54
CA GLU A 66 -26.32 15.82 10.11
C GLU A 66 -25.97 14.33 9.92
N SER A 67 -26.91 13.54 9.41
CA SER A 67 -26.70 12.11 9.20
C SER A 67 -26.00 11.86 7.86
N PRO A 68 -25.15 10.82 7.78
CA PRO A 68 -24.58 10.43 6.50
C PRO A 68 -25.63 9.90 5.53
N PRO A 69 -25.36 9.93 4.22
CA PRO A 69 -26.20 9.26 3.23
C PRO A 69 -26.48 7.81 3.62
N THR A 70 -27.75 7.40 3.52
CA THR A 70 -28.22 6.08 3.99
C THR A 70 -27.47 4.92 3.34
N LEU A 71 -27.11 5.07 2.06
CA LEU A 71 -26.30 4.09 1.35
C LEU A 71 -24.91 3.92 1.98
N LEU A 72 -24.19 5.01 2.24
CA LEU A 72 -22.85 4.96 2.83
C LEU A 72 -22.88 4.39 4.24
N ALA A 73 -23.90 4.73 5.03
CA ALA A 73 -24.12 4.12 6.34
C ALA A 73 -24.37 2.60 6.23
N SER A 74 -25.13 2.16 5.22
CA SER A 74 -25.42 0.75 4.97
C SER A 74 -24.18 -0.02 4.49
N LEU A 75 -23.36 0.57 3.61
CA LEU A 75 -22.10 -0.03 3.16
C LEU A 75 -21.12 -0.19 4.32
N ARG A 76 -20.97 0.86 5.14
CA ARG A 76 -20.19 0.81 6.38
C ARG A 76 -20.67 -0.31 7.30
N ASP A 77 -21.98 -0.36 7.57
CA ASP A 77 -22.56 -1.36 8.46
C ASP A 77 -22.41 -2.78 7.89
N CYS A 78 -22.51 -2.94 6.56
CA CYS A 78 -22.28 -4.21 5.89
C CYS A 78 -20.84 -4.70 6.09
N VAL A 79 -19.84 -3.85 5.87
CA VAL A 79 -18.42 -4.20 6.11
C VAL A 79 -18.23 -4.62 7.57
N ARG A 80 -18.72 -3.80 8.50
CA ARG A 80 -18.53 -4.03 9.93
C ARG A 80 -19.24 -5.29 10.44
N LEU A 81 -20.45 -5.57 9.98
CA LEU A 81 -21.28 -6.67 10.51
C LEU A 81 -21.06 -7.98 9.76
N HIS A 82 -20.86 -7.93 8.44
CA HIS A 82 -20.95 -9.11 7.59
C HIS A 82 -19.64 -9.54 6.96
N LEU A 83 -18.67 -8.62 6.82
CA LEU A 83 -17.41 -8.88 6.12
C LEU A 83 -16.21 -9.02 7.09
N GLN A 84 -16.47 -9.35 8.35
CA GLN A 84 -15.41 -9.64 9.32
C GLN A 84 -14.57 -10.86 8.90
N PRO A 85 -13.26 -10.90 9.17
CA PRO A 85 -12.39 -12.00 8.73
C PRO A 85 -12.86 -13.38 9.20
N ALA A 86 -13.38 -13.48 10.43
CA ALA A 86 -13.94 -14.72 10.96
C ALA A 86 -15.11 -15.25 10.10
N LYS A 87 -15.99 -14.34 9.64
CA LYS A 87 -17.13 -14.69 8.79
C LYS A 87 -16.69 -14.98 7.35
N MET A 88 -15.62 -14.35 6.88
CA MET A 88 -15.08 -14.55 5.52
C MET A 88 -14.31 -15.87 5.36
N ARG A 89 -13.70 -16.38 6.42
CA ARG A 89 -13.03 -17.70 6.40
C ARG A 89 -14.01 -18.86 6.22
N GLU A 90 -15.20 -18.73 6.80
CA GLU A 90 -16.29 -19.71 6.71
C GLU A 90 -17.37 -19.27 5.71
N ALA A 91 -17.03 -18.37 4.79
CA ALA A 91 -18.01 -17.79 3.87
C ALA A 91 -18.57 -18.84 2.91
N ASP A 92 -19.89 -18.87 2.83
CA ASP A 92 -20.61 -19.51 1.74
C ASP A 92 -20.60 -18.63 0.48
N ALA A 93 -21.09 -19.20 -0.62
CA ALA A 93 -21.17 -18.48 -1.90
C ALA A 93 -22.00 -17.18 -1.79
N GLU A 94 -23.00 -17.14 -0.91
CA GLU A 94 -23.85 -15.95 -0.72
C GLU A 94 -23.08 -14.80 -0.05
N ARG A 95 -22.26 -15.10 0.96
CA ARG A 95 -21.42 -14.08 1.63
C ARG A 95 -20.28 -13.60 0.74
N ILE A 96 -19.71 -14.48 -0.09
CA ILE A 96 -18.73 -14.08 -1.12
C ILE A 96 -19.39 -13.10 -2.10
N ALA A 97 -20.58 -13.44 -2.62
CA ALA A 97 -21.33 -12.55 -3.52
C ALA A 97 -21.68 -11.21 -2.86
N LEU A 98 -22.02 -11.20 -1.56
CA LEU A 98 -22.24 -9.95 -0.81
C LEU A 98 -20.96 -9.10 -0.75
N ALA A 99 -19.81 -9.72 -0.47
CA ALA A 99 -18.53 -9.02 -0.40
C ALA A 99 -18.15 -8.39 -1.76
N GLU A 100 -18.32 -9.13 -2.85
CA GLU A 100 -18.05 -8.66 -4.22
C GLU A 100 -18.96 -7.50 -4.63
N THR A 101 -20.27 -7.63 -4.39
CA THR A 101 -21.26 -6.60 -4.73
C THR A 101 -21.11 -5.36 -3.85
N CYS A 102 -20.76 -5.52 -2.57
CA CYS A 102 -20.47 -4.40 -1.66
C CYS A 102 -19.23 -3.60 -2.12
N LEU A 103 -18.13 -4.28 -2.46
CA LEU A 103 -16.93 -3.64 -3.00
C LEU A 103 -17.21 -2.96 -4.35
N THR A 104 -17.91 -3.65 -5.25
CA THR A 104 -18.31 -3.10 -6.56
C THR A 104 -19.17 -1.85 -6.41
N MET A 105 -20.09 -1.84 -5.45
CA MET A 105 -20.90 -0.65 -5.15
C MET A 105 -20.03 0.52 -4.66
N MET A 106 -19.11 0.27 -3.72
CA MET A 106 -18.19 1.31 -3.22
C MET A 106 -17.30 1.87 -4.34
N GLU A 107 -16.75 1.01 -5.20
CA GLU A 107 -15.95 1.42 -6.35
C GLU A 107 -16.76 2.25 -7.35
N THR A 108 -17.98 1.80 -7.68
CA THR A 108 -18.87 2.47 -8.64
C THR A 108 -19.25 3.87 -8.17
N VAL A 109 -19.56 4.03 -6.88
CA VAL A 109 -19.87 5.34 -6.29
C VAL A 109 -18.64 6.26 -6.28
N SER A 110 -17.44 5.69 -6.16
CA SER A 110 -16.17 6.44 -6.04
C SER A 110 -15.55 6.81 -7.39
N TRP A 111 -15.92 6.16 -8.49
CA TRP A 111 -15.23 6.31 -9.79
C TRP A 111 -15.42 7.68 -10.45
N ARG A 112 -16.61 8.27 -10.39
CA ARG A 112 -16.92 9.58 -11.01
C ARG A 112 -17.66 10.48 -10.06
N ILE A 113 -17.02 10.75 -8.92
CA ILE A 113 -17.57 11.62 -7.90
C ILE A 113 -17.35 13.10 -8.19
N GLY A 114 -18.46 13.87 -8.19
CA GLY A 114 -18.41 15.31 -8.28
C GLY A 114 -17.89 15.90 -6.98
N GLU A 115 -17.12 16.98 -7.06
CA GLU A 115 -16.37 17.57 -5.94
C GLU A 115 -17.25 17.84 -4.70
N ASP A 116 -18.48 18.29 -4.91
CA ASP A 116 -19.45 18.59 -3.84
C ASP A 116 -19.84 17.35 -3.00
N ASP A 117 -19.81 16.17 -3.62
CA ASP A 117 -20.18 14.91 -2.97
C ASP A 117 -18.97 14.13 -2.43
N VAL A 118 -17.75 14.44 -2.89
CA VAL A 118 -16.53 13.69 -2.53
C VAL A 118 -16.38 13.56 -1.03
N LEU A 119 -16.54 14.67 -0.30
CA LEU A 119 -16.35 14.71 1.15
C LEU A 119 -17.29 13.76 1.90
N LYS A 120 -18.45 13.42 1.34
CA LYS A 120 -19.39 12.47 1.94
C LYS A 120 -18.80 11.06 2.01
N LEU A 121 -17.91 10.69 1.08
CA LEU A 121 -17.21 9.40 1.13
C LEU A 121 -16.24 9.29 2.31
N GLY A 122 -15.84 10.42 2.89
CA GLY A 122 -14.94 10.47 4.05
C GLY A 122 -15.44 9.67 5.24
N ILE A 123 -16.75 9.43 5.36
CA ILE A 123 -17.31 8.60 6.44
C ILE A 123 -16.84 7.14 6.40
N LEU A 124 -16.56 6.61 5.22
CA LEU A 124 -16.14 5.22 5.09
C LEU A 124 -14.81 4.98 5.81
N PRO A 125 -13.69 5.64 5.45
CA PRO A 125 -12.41 5.43 6.11
C PRO A 125 -12.37 5.92 7.57
N THR A 126 -13.14 6.95 7.94
CA THR A 126 -13.14 7.47 9.33
C THR A 126 -13.92 6.57 10.29
N SER A 127 -14.83 5.73 9.76
CA SER A 127 -15.68 4.92 10.61
C SER A 127 -14.92 3.83 11.35
N GLN A 128 -15.28 3.64 12.62
CA GLN A 128 -14.65 2.65 13.48
C GLN A 128 -14.75 1.24 12.89
N GLY A 129 -13.59 0.61 12.74
CA GLY A 129 -13.48 -0.78 12.30
C GLY A 129 -13.56 -1.01 10.79
N PHE A 130 -13.85 0.01 9.99
CA PHE A 130 -14.02 -0.16 8.54
C PHE A 130 -12.69 -0.53 7.86
N LEU A 131 -11.68 0.33 7.97
CA LEU A 131 -10.37 0.08 7.37
C LEU A 131 -9.71 -1.18 7.95
N SER A 132 -9.80 -1.39 9.26
CA SER A 132 -9.23 -2.58 9.92
C SER A 132 -9.92 -3.88 9.53
N THR A 133 -11.17 -3.83 9.05
CA THR A 133 -11.88 -5.00 8.52
C THR A 133 -11.50 -5.24 7.06
N LEU A 134 -11.48 -4.19 6.23
CA LEU A 134 -11.14 -4.30 4.81
C LEU A 134 -9.70 -4.77 4.59
N MET A 135 -8.78 -4.19 5.36
CA MET A 135 -7.34 -4.40 5.23
C MET A 135 -6.80 -5.36 6.30
N ASN A 136 -7.64 -6.28 6.81
CA ASN A 136 -7.17 -7.28 7.76
C ASN A 136 -6.40 -8.39 7.03
N PRO A 137 -5.17 -8.74 7.44
CA PRO A 137 -4.40 -9.83 6.83
C PRO A 137 -5.09 -11.20 6.86
N ALA A 138 -6.07 -11.39 7.76
CA ALA A 138 -6.87 -12.60 7.86
C ALA A 138 -7.99 -12.70 6.80
N GLN A 139 -8.21 -11.68 5.99
CA GLN A 139 -9.16 -11.73 4.86
C GLN A 139 -8.66 -12.67 3.75
N PRO A 140 -9.50 -13.04 2.78
CA PRO A 140 -9.06 -13.72 1.56
C PRO A 140 -8.20 -12.80 0.65
N PRO A 141 -7.22 -13.34 -0.11
CA PRO A 141 -6.33 -12.53 -0.95
C PRO A 141 -7.03 -11.65 -1.99
N TRP A 142 -8.03 -12.20 -2.68
CA TRP A 142 -8.82 -11.45 -3.66
C TRP A 142 -9.50 -10.22 -3.02
N PHE A 143 -9.92 -10.35 -1.76
CA PHE A 143 -10.65 -9.29 -1.04
C PHE A 143 -9.70 -8.16 -0.61
N ILE A 144 -8.51 -8.50 -0.14
CA ILE A 144 -7.47 -7.50 0.18
C ILE A 144 -7.03 -6.78 -1.08
N GLN A 145 -6.77 -7.52 -2.17
CA GLN A 145 -6.39 -6.93 -3.46
C GLN A 145 -7.43 -5.89 -3.92
N ARG A 146 -8.72 -6.23 -3.90
CA ARG A 146 -9.80 -5.28 -4.27
C ARG A 146 -9.93 -4.12 -3.29
N SER A 147 -9.80 -4.38 -1.99
CA SER A 147 -9.83 -3.33 -0.97
C SER A 147 -8.69 -2.33 -1.13
N ALA A 148 -7.48 -2.80 -1.44
CA ALA A 148 -6.33 -1.94 -1.72
C ALA A 148 -6.58 -1.08 -2.98
N ARG A 149 -7.16 -1.65 -4.04
CA ARG A 149 -7.55 -0.90 -5.24
C ARG A 149 -8.62 0.14 -4.97
N LEU A 150 -9.60 -0.17 -4.13
CA LEU A 150 -10.61 0.79 -3.67
C LEU A 150 -9.96 1.95 -2.90
N LEU A 151 -9.00 1.67 -2.01
CA LEU A 151 -8.26 2.72 -1.29
C LEU A 151 -7.45 3.59 -2.24
N CYS A 152 -6.80 2.98 -3.24
CA CYS A 152 -6.11 3.71 -4.29
C CYS A 152 -7.08 4.65 -5.03
N LEU A 153 -8.28 4.16 -5.38
CA LEU A 153 -9.31 4.98 -6.01
C LEU A 153 -9.75 6.15 -5.10
N LEU A 154 -10.02 5.89 -3.82
CA LEU A 154 -10.40 6.92 -2.86
C LEU A 154 -9.30 7.98 -2.68
N SER A 155 -8.04 7.55 -2.66
CA SER A 155 -6.89 8.45 -2.50
C SER A 155 -6.61 9.34 -3.71
N SER A 156 -7.15 9.00 -4.89
CA SER A 156 -7.05 9.87 -6.07
C SER A 156 -7.87 11.15 -5.91
N HIS A 157 -8.85 11.15 -5.00
CA HIS A 157 -9.62 12.34 -4.62
C HIS A 157 -8.88 13.13 -3.54
N SER A 158 -8.21 14.22 -3.95
CA SER A 158 -7.40 15.05 -3.04
C SER A 158 -8.17 15.53 -1.81
N LEU A 159 -9.47 15.81 -1.93
CA LEU A 159 -10.33 16.24 -0.82
C LEU A 159 -10.47 15.20 0.30
N LEU A 160 -10.24 13.91 0.02
CA LEU A 160 -10.35 12.82 1.00
C LEU A 160 -9.08 12.58 1.81
N PHE A 161 -7.98 13.30 1.55
CA PHE A 161 -6.70 13.04 2.22
C PHE A 161 -6.84 13.09 3.75
N ARG A 162 -7.61 14.05 4.29
CA ARG A 162 -7.83 14.18 5.73
C ARG A 162 -8.59 12.99 6.29
N SER A 163 -9.64 12.55 5.62
CA SER A 163 -10.44 11.39 6.06
C SER A 163 -9.62 10.10 6.02
N LEU A 164 -8.80 9.91 4.99
CA LEU A 164 -7.94 8.74 4.84
C LEU A 164 -6.77 8.72 5.85
N LEU A 165 -6.21 9.88 6.18
CA LEU A 165 -5.13 10.02 7.17
C LEU A 165 -5.63 10.32 8.59
N SER A 166 -6.94 10.27 8.82
CA SER A 166 -7.53 10.50 10.14
C SER A 166 -7.46 9.26 11.02
N PHE A 167 -7.62 9.47 12.32
CA PHE A 167 -7.84 8.39 13.27
C PHE A 167 -9.32 8.04 13.30
N PRO A 168 -9.68 6.74 13.35
CA PRO A 168 -11.08 6.34 13.45
C PRO A 168 -11.78 6.99 14.64
N ASP A 169 -13.06 7.31 14.50
CA ASP A 169 -13.83 7.95 15.57
C ASP A 169 -13.78 7.13 16.87
N GLN A 170 -13.12 7.68 17.90
CA GLN A 170 -13.04 7.07 19.23
C GLN A 170 -14.27 7.45 20.05
N SER A 171 -15.46 7.09 19.57
CA SER A 171 -16.71 7.32 20.31
C SER A 171 -16.73 6.42 21.55
N GLY A 172 -16.20 6.90 22.68
CA GLY A 172 -16.30 6.24 23.98
C GLY A 172 -15.03 6.18 24.83
N GLN A 173 -13.86 6.62 24.34
CA GLN A 173 -12.66 6.70 25.18
C GLN A 173 -12.46 8.14 25.68
N GLY A 174 -12.75 8.35 26.97
CA GLY A 174 -12.65 9.64 27.63
C GLY A 174 -11.20 10.09 27.80
N GLY A 175 -10.78 11.00 26.92
CA GLY A 175 -9.55 11.79 27.08
C GLY A 175 -9.02 12.29 25.74
N PRO A 176 -8.46 13.50 25.65
CA PRO A 176 -7.77 13.96 24.44
C PRO A 176 -6.42 13.25 24.35
N VAL A 177 -6.41 12.01 23.84
CA VAL A 177 -5.17 11.36 23.43
C VAL A 177 -4.67 12.14 22.21
N ARG A 178 -3.55 12.84 22.38
CA ARG A 178 -2.93 13.57 21.27
C ARG A 178 -2.62 12.56 20.16
N PRO A 179 -3.15 12.76 18.94
CA PRO A 179 -2.91 11.83 17.84
C PRO A 179 -1.41 11.71 17.57
N ASP A 180 -0.89 10.48 17.62
CA ASP A 180 0.49 10.21 17.21
C ASP A 180 0.54 10.12 15.70
N PHE A 181 0.74 11.27 15.04
CA PHE A 181 0.84 11.36 13.59
C PHE A 181 2.02 10.56 13.00
N ALA A 182 2.91 10.02 13.83
CA ALA A 182 3.95 9.09 13.39
C ALA A 182 3.40 7.67 13.10
N CYS A 183 2.21 7.34 13.61
CA CYS A 183 1.57 6.02 13.54
C CYS A 183 0.13 6.18 13.00
N ILE A 184 0.01 6.61 11.75
CA ILE A 184 -1.30 6.74 11.09
C ILE A 184 -1.80 5.34 10.72
N PRO A 185 -2.98 4.91 11.18
CA PRO A 185 -3.42 3.51 11.03
C PRO A 185 -3.43 3.02 9.58
N LEU A 186 -3.94 3.83 8.64
CA LEU A 186 -3.97 3.46 7.23
C LEU A 186 -2.55 3.28 6.67
N VAL A 187 -1.64 4.20 7.01
CA VAL A 187 -0.25 4.14 6.53
C VAL A 187 0.42 2.89 7.08
N ASP A 188 0.32 2.62 8.37
CA ASP A 188 0.91 1.43 8.99
C ASP A 188 0.34 0.12 8.41
N MET A 189 -0.96 0.07 8.12
CA MET A 189 -1.57 -1.09 7.47
C MET A 189 -1.00 -1.31 6.07
N LEU A 190 -0.94 -0.27 5.23
CA LEU A 190 -0.37 -0.36 3.88
C LEU A 190 1.11 -0.74 3.92
N CYS A 191 1.88 -0.12 4.82
CA CYS A 191 3.29 -0.44 5.07
C CYS A 191 3.49 -1.90 5.50
N ASN A 192 2.59 -2.44 6.33
CA ASN A 192 2.66 -3.83 6.75
C ASN A 192 2.45 -4.79 5.57
N PHE A 193 1.55 -4.48 4.63
CA PHE A 193 1.38 -5.30 3.41
C PHE A 193 2.64 -5.29 2.55
N LEU A 194 3.33 -4.16 2.42
CA LEU A 194 4.57 -4.06 1.64
C LEU A 194 5.71 -4.91 2.21
N VAL A 195 5.71 -5.16 3.53
CA VAL A 195 6.76 -5.92 4.21
C VAL A 195 6.38 -7.40 4.34
N MET A 196 5.13 -7.68 4.69
CA MET A 196 4.62 -9.01 4.99
C MET A 196 3.51 -9.37 4.00
N PRO A 197 3.85 -10.04 2.88
CA PRO A 197 2.87 -10.54 1.94
C PRO A 197 1.85 -11.44 2.62
N GLN A 198 0.61 -11.39 2.12
CA GLN A 198 -0.46 -12.20 2.66
C GLN A 198 -0.26 -13.70 2.35
N PRO A 199 -0.50 -14.60 3.31
CA PRO A 199 -0.39 -16.04 3.06
C PRO A 199 -1.45 -16.49 2.05
N GLY A 200 -1.02 -17.26 1.05
CA GLY A 200 -1.89 -17.84 0.02
C GLY A 200 -2.25 -16.90 -1.13
N ALA A 201 -1.71 -15.68 -1.18
CA ALA A 201 -1.85 -14.79 -2.33
C ALA A 201 -1.02 -15.32 -3.52
N SER A 202 -1.57 -15.23 -4.74
CA SER A 202 -0.79 -15.45 -5.95
C SER A 202 0.23 -14.31 -6.16
N PHE A 203 1.25 -14.56 -6.99
CA PHE A 203 2.23 -13.54 -7.36
C PHE A 203 1.57 -12.26 -7.89
N GLU A 204 0.57 -12.41 -8.77
CA GLU A 204 -0.19 -11.30 -9.34
C GLU A 204 -0.99 -10.54 -8.27
N GLN A 205 -1.66 -11.25 -7.36
CA GLN A 205 -2.44 -10.64 -6.28
C GLN A 205 -1.55 -9.84 -5.33
N MET A 206 -0.38 -10.39 -4.99
CA MET A 206 0.61 -9.73 -4.17
C MET A 206 1.09 -8.43 -4.82
N HIS A 207 1.54 -8.49 -6.09
CA HIS A 207 2.01 -7.31 -6.82
C HIS A 207 0.91 -6.27 -7.01
N SER A 208 -0.30 -6.69 -7.35
CA SER A 208 -1.45 -5.80 -7.47
C SER A 208 -1.76 -5.09 -6.15
N THR A 209 -1.63 -5.79 -5.02
CA THR A 209 -1.80 -5.19 -3.68
C THR A 209 -0.68 -4.20 -3.36
N PHE A 210 0.58 -4.54 -3.67
CA PHE A 210 1.73 -3.65 -3.48
C PHE A 210 1.58 -2.37 -4.29
N GLN A 211 1.31 -2.50 -5.58
CA GLN A 211 1.11 -1.36 -6.49
C GLN A 211 -0.04 -0.48 -6.01
N ALA A 212 -1.17 -1.07 -5.59
CA ALA A 212 -2.29 -0.29 -5.06
C ALA A 212 -1.93 0.43 -3.75
N ALA A 213 -1.18 -0.22 -2.84
CA ALA A 213 -0.73 0.39 -1.60
C ALA A 213 0.24 1.57 -1.85
N ILE A 214 1.24 1.37 -2.73
CA ILE A 214 2.20 2.42 -3.11
C ILE A 214 1.47 3.56 -3.80
N CYS A 215 0.60 3.29 -4.78
CA CYS A 215 -0.19 4.30 -5.46
C CYS A 215 -1.11 5.07 -4.50
N THR A 216 -1.65 4.41 -3.47
CA THR A 216 -2.44 5.08 -2.42
C THR A 216 -1.59 6.10 -1.67
N LEU A 217 -0.41 5.68 -1.21
CA LEU A 217 0.54 6.54 -0.48
C LEU A 217 1.05 7.69 -1.37
N THR A 218 1.37 7.40 -2.63
CA THR A 218 1.76 8.40 -3.63
C THR A 218 0.64 9.41 -3.87
N SER A 219 -0.59 8.97 -4.07
CA SER A 219 -1.73 9.87 -4.33
C SER A 219 -2.00 10.78 -3.13
N LEU A 220 -1.89 10.26 -1.91
CA LEU A 220 -1.99 11.06 -0.68
C LEU A 220 -0.85 12.08 -0.54
N SER A 221 0.36 11.73 -0.99
CA SER A 221 1.52 12.64 -0.95
C SER A 221 1.43 13.77 -1.98
N ILE A 222 0.95 13.47 -3.19
CA ILE A 222 0.82 14.45 -4.28
C ILE A 222 -0.44 15.31 -4.09
N GLY A 223 -1.52 14.71 -3.58
CA GLY A 223 -2.82 15.35 -3.48
C GLY A 223 -2.89 16.53 -2.50
N HIS A 224 -2.04 16.55 -1.45
CA HIS A 224 -2.01 17.65 -0.48
C HIS A 224 -0.66 17.78 0.25
N PRO A 225 -0.11 18.99 0.45
CA PRO A 225 1.17 19.21 1.14
C PRO A 225 1.17 18.66 2.59
N ASP A 226 0.10 18.87 3.35
CA ASP A 226 -0.03 18.27 4.70
C ASP A 226 0.01 16.74 4.65
N GLY A 227 -0.59 16.12 3.62
CA GLY A 227 -0.54 14.67 3.42
C GLY A 227 0.90 14.19 3.22
N ARG A 228 1.67 14.90 2.40
CA ARG A 228 3.12 14.64 2.23
C ARG A 228 3.88 14.77 3.55
N GLN A 229 3.65 15.83 4.33
CA GLN A 229 4.33 16.04 5.61
C GLN A 229 4.00 14.94 6.63
N LEU A 230 2.74 14.51 6.68
CA LEU A 230 2.29 13.41 7.53
C LEU A 230 2.94 12.08 7.13
N LEU A 231 2.98 11.77 5.83
CA LEU A 231 3.66 10.58 5.31
C LEU A 231 5.16 10.62 5.58
N GLN A 232 5.80 11.77 5.42
CA GLN A 232 7.20 11.96 5.81
C GLN A 232 7.39 11.75 7.32
N GLY A 233 6.44 12.16 8.16
CA GLY A 233 6.47 11.95 9.60
C GLY A 233 6.29 10.49 10.05
N SER A 234 5.81 9.61 9.15
CA SER A 234 5.59 8.19 9.47
C SER A 234 6.90 7.46 9.79
N ARG A 235 6.88 6.65 10.85
CA ARG A 235 8.03 5.81 11.26
C ARG A 235 8.15 4.52 10.45
N SER A 236 7.06 4.05 9.85
CA SER A 236 7.00 2.76 9.15
C SER A 236 7.27 2.89 7.66
N LEU A 237 6.88 4.01 7.05
CA LEU A 237 6.86 4.17 5.59
C LEU A 237 8.21 3.97 4.91
N ILE A 238 9.23 4.74 5.29
CA ILE A 238 10.55 4.64 4.66
C ILE A 238 11.16 3.24 4.84
N PRO A 239 11.21 2.66 6.06
CA PRO A 239 11.70 1.29 6.23
C PRO A 239 10.90 0.24 5.44
N SER A 240 9.57 0.37 5.35
CA SER A 240 8.75 -0.56 4.56
C SER A 240 9.05 -0.47 3.06
N LEU A 241 9.28 0.73 2.53
CA LEU A 241 9.68 0.89 1.13
C LEU A 241 11.04 0.27 0.84
N VAL A 242 12.03 0.46 1.74
CA VAL A 242 13.34 -0.19 1.60
C VAL A 242 13.22 -1.71 1.62
N ARG A 243 12.42 -2.27 2.55
CA ARG A 243 12.18 -3.72 2.60
C ARG A 243 11.51 -4.24 1.34
N CYS A 244 10.53 -3.50 0.82
CA CYS A 244 9.88 -3.84 -0.45
C CYS A 244 10.90 -3.82 -1.59
N LEU A 245 11.68 -2.73 -1.74
CA LEU A 245 12.73 -2.62 -2.75
C LEU A 245 13.72 -3.79 -2.69
N LEU A 246 14.22 -4.14 -1.50
CA LEU A 246 15.12 -5.28 -1.32
C LEU A 246 14.47 -6.59 -1.73
N SER A 247 13.26 -6.87 -1.24
CA SER A 247 12.53 -8.08 -1.57
C SER A 247 12.32 -8.22 -3.08
N GLN A 248 11.91 -7.15 -3.74
CA GLN A 248 11.66 -7.16 -5.18
C GLN A 248 12.96 -7.21 -6.00
N SER A 249 14.05 -6.58 -5.52
CA SER A 249 15.36 -6.71 -6.16
C SER A 249 15.93 -8.12 -6.03
N ASN A 250 15.67 -8.83 -4.92
CA ASN A 250 16.13 -10.22 -4.77
C ASN A 250 15.45 -11.12 -5.80
N LEU A 251 14.14 -10.97 -6.00
CA LEU A 251 13.42 -11.71 -7.05
C LEU A 251 13.97 -11.45 -8.46
N LEU A 252 14.55 -10.27 -8.70
CA LEU A 252 15.08 -9.88 -10.01
C LEU A 252 16.55 -10.30 -10.22
N TRP A 253 17.41 -10.26 -9.20
CA TRP A 253 18.84 -10.59 -9.35
C TRP A 253 19.22 -11.98 -8.84
N ASP A 254 18.38 -12.64 -8.05
CA ASP A 254 18.64 -13.99 -7.54
C ASP A 254 17.93 -15.08 -8.38
N GLU A 255 17.47 -14.72 -9.60
CA GLU A 255 16.91 -15.64 -10.61
C GLU A 255 15.72 -16.48 -10.11
N ASP A 256 14.72 -15.84 -9.47
CA ASP A 256 13.55 -16.54 -8.95
C ASP A 256 12.67 -17.11 -10.09
N GLU A 257 12.37 -18.41 -10.01
CA GLU A 257 11.58 -19.17 -11.00
C GLU A 257 10.23 -18.52 -11.33
N LEU A 258 9.62 -17.80 -10.38
CA LEU A 258 8.32 -17.13 -10.58
C LEU A 258 8.41 -15.98 -11.60
N VAL A 259 9.59 -15.41 -11.80
CA VAL A 259 9.83 -14.23 -12.63
C VAL A 259 10.55 -14.57 -13.93
N LEU A 260 11.44 -15.56 -13.91
CA LEU A 260 12.23 -15.98 -15.08
C LEU A 260 11.35 -16.27 -16.30
N ASP A 261 10.27 -17.05 -16.11
CA ASP A 261 9.46 -17.57 -17.21
C ASP A 261 8.24 -16.69 -17.59
N SER A 262 8.00 -15.61 -16.84
CA SER A 262 6.78 -14.81 -16.98
C SER A 262 7.08 -13.36 -17.36
N PRO A 263 6.91 -12.95 -18.64
CA PRO A 263 7.16 -11.57 -19.06
C PRO A 263 6.21 -10.57 -18.38
N ASP A 264 4.97 -10.99 -18.09
CA ASP A 264 4.00 -10.21 -17.33
C ASP A 264 4.42 -10.11 -15.85
N GLY A 265 4.96 -11.19 -15.28
CA GLY A 265 5.51 -11.20 -13.93
C GLY A 265 6.69 -10.23 -13.78
N GLN A 266 7.62 -10.26 -14.74
CA GLN A 266 8.72 -9.30 -14.85
C GLN A 266 8.21 -7.87 -14.92
N ALA A 267 7.22 -7.59 -15.79
CA ALA A 267 6.67 -6.26 -15.95
C ALA A 267 6.00 -5.75 -14.66
N ALA A 268 5.25 -6.62 -13.96
CA ALA A 268 4.60 -6.28 -12.70
C ALA A 268 5.62 -5.98 -11.59
N LEU A 269 6.70 -6.76 -11.50
CA LEU A 269 7.80 -6.57 -10.55
C LEU A 269 8.52 -5.24 -10.81
N LEU A 270 8.92 -4.99 -12.05
CA LEU A 270 9.59 -3.74 -12.44
C LEU A 270 8.70 -2.53 -12.21
N GLN A 271 7.39 -2.65 -12.47
CA GLN A 271 6.44 -1.58 -12.15
C GLN A 271 6.37 -1.31 -10.64
N THR A 272 6.40 -2.34 -9.79
CA THR A 272 6.42 -2.18 -8.33
C THR A 272 7.70 -1.49 -7.87
N LEU A 273 8.87 -1.90 -8.38
CA LEU A 273 10.16 -1.25 -8.11
C LEU A 273 10.13 0.23 -8.50
N HIS A 274 9.64 0.54 -9.70
CA HIS A 274 9.53 1.91 -10.19
C HIS A 274 8.61 2.78 -9.32
N LEU A 275 7.45 2.25 -8.93
CA LEU A 275 6.52 2.96 -8.05
C LEU A 275 7.13 3.21 -6.66
N CYS A 276 7.83 2.22 -6.11
CA CYS A 276 8.56 2.37 -4.85
C CYS A 276 9.62 3.47 -4.95
N LEU A 277 10.48 3.44 -5.97
CA LEU A 277 11.51 4.46 -6.19
C LEU A 277 10.88 5.85 -6.37
N THR A 278 9.81 5.96 -7.15
CA THR A 278 9.11 7.23 -7.39
C THR A 278 8.54 7.81 -6.10
N LEU A 279 7.85 6.99 -5.30
CA LEU A 279 7.34 7.42 -4.00
C LEU A 279 8.48 7.80 -3.06
N PHE A 280 9.55 7.00 -3.01
CA PHE A 280 10.70 7.26 -2.18
C PHE A 280 11.35 8.58 -2.55
N HIS A 281 11.61 8.82 -3.83
CA HIS A 281 12.18 10.07 -4.34
C HIS A 281 11.27 11.27 -4.02
N HIS A 282 9.95 11.11 -4.19
CA HIS A 282 8.99 12.17 -3.87
C HIS A 282 8.95 12.50 -2.36
N LEU A 283 9.10 11.51 -1.49
CA LEU A 283 9.14 11.71 -0.04
C LEU A 283 10.53 12.13 0.47
N GLY A 284 11.59 11.65 -0.18
CA GLY A 284 12.96 11.57 0.31
C GLY A 284 13.80 12.79 0.04
N LEU A 285 13.55 13.54 -1.04
CA LEU A 285 14.35 14.72 -1.40
C LEU A 285 14.15 15.97 -0.51
N SER A 286 13.52 15.84 0.65
CA SER A 286 13.26 17.00 1.53
C SER A 286 13.50 16.75 3.01
N GLY A 287 14.21 15.69 3.41
CA GLY A 287 14.54 15.46 4.83
C GLY A 287 15.63 14.42 5.07
N ASN A 288 16.07 14.31 6.33
CA ASN A 288 17.15 13.42 6.78
C ASN A 288 16.74 11.93 6.70
N VAL A 289 16.64 11.38 5.49
CA VAL A 289 16.32 9.95 5.25
C VAL A 289 17.35 9.05 5.94
N GLY A 290 18.64 9.39 5.86
CA GLY A 290 19.72 8.66 6.55
C GLY A 290 19.46 8.54 8.05
N GLN A 291 19.08 9.64 8.72
CA GLN A 291 18.72 9.61 10.14
C GLN A 291 17.49 8.74 10.43
N LYS A 292 16.49 8.71 9.55
CA LYS A 292 15.31 7.85 9.73
C LYS A 292 15.65 6.37 9.59
N LEU A 293 16.55 6.02 8.68
CA LEU A 293 17.07 4.66 8.53
C LEU A 293 17.84 4.24 9.79
N GLN A 294 18.70 5.12 10.30
CA GLN A 294 19.47 4.87 11.53
C GLN A 294 18.60 4.77 12.80
N LEU A 295 17.53 5.57 12.88
CA LEU A 295 16.59 5.58 14.01
C LEU A 295 15.45 4.57 13.88
N SER A 296 15.52 3.67 12.89
CA SER A 296 14.49 2.67 12.67
C SER A 296 14.33 1.72 13.86
N THR A 297 13.10 1.29 14.11
CA THR A 297 12.78 0.41 15.25
C THR A 297 13.40 -0.98 15.07
N ARG A 298 13.50 -1.77 16.14
CA ARG A 298 14.02 -3.15 16.11
C ARG A 298 13.34 -4.06 15.08
N PHE A 299 12.12 -3.72 14.66
CA PHE A 299 11.41 -4.46 13.61
C PHE A 299 12.11 -4.35 12.24
N TYR A 300 12.91 -3.31 12.03
CA TYR A 300 13.66 -3.04 10.81
C TYR A 300 15.18 -3.13 11.02
N ASN A 301 15.64 -4.13 11.78
CA ASN A 301 17.08 -4.36 11.95
C ASN A 301 17.77 -4.53 10.58
N GLY A 302 18.94 -3.91 10.42
CA GLY A 302 19.72 -3.96 9.17
C GLY A 302 19.12 -3.18 8.01
N ILE A 303 18.20 -2.24 8.24
CA ILE A 303 17.54 -1.51 7.15
C ILE A 303 18.50 -0.67 6.31
N THR A 304 19.55 -0.10 6.91
CA THR A 304 20.60 0.62 6.18
C THR A 304 21.32 -0.29 5.19
N HIS A 305 21.71 -1.48 5.64
CA HIS A 305 22.32 -2.48 4.74
C HIS A 305 21.34 -2.94 3.66
N ALA A 306 20.07 -3.16 4.02
CA ALA A 306 19.02 -3.49 3.05
C ALA A 306 18.84 -2.40 1.99
N PHE A 307 18.91 -1.12 2.39
CA PHE A 307 18.88 0.03 1.49
C PHE A 307 20.08 0.03 0.54
N ILE A 308 21.28 -0.07 1.10
CA ILE A 308 22.54 -0.11 0.34
C ILE A 308 22.50 -1.22 -0.72
N LEU A 309 22.09 -2.44 -0.32
CA LEU A 309 22.05 -3.57 -1.23
C LEU A 309 20.99 -3.39 -2.33
N ALA A 310 19.75 -3.03 -1.95
CA ALA A 310 18.65 -2.89 -2.90
C ALA A 310 18.90 -1.76 -3.91
N ILE A 311 19.32 -0.58 -3.43
CA ILE A 311 19.58 0.57 -4.29
C ILE A 311 20.88 0.38 -5.07
N GLY A 312 21.91 -0.24 -4.47
CA GLY A 312 23.16 -0.58 -5.17
C GLY A 312 22.91 -1.47 -6.39
N ARG A 313 22.10 -2.53 -6.23
CA ARG A 313 21.66 -3.37 -7.36
C ARG A 313 20.93 -2.56 -8.43
N LEU A 314 19.98 -1.72 -8.04
CA LEU A 314 19.19 -0.92 -8.99
C LEU A 314 20.02 0.18 -9.70
N SER A 315 21.09 0.66 -9.08
CA SER A 315 21.89 1.80 -9.57
C SER A 315 23.12 1.39 -10.37
N TYR A 316 23.75 0.26 -10.00
CA TYR A 316 25.09 -0.09 -10.47
C TYR A 316 25.22 -1.51 -10.99
N ALA A 317 24.35 -2.45 -10.61
CA ALA A 317 24.41 -3.80 -11.15
C ALA A 317 23.92 -3.84 -12.60
N ASP A 318 24.48 -4.77 -13.36
CA ASP A 318 23.98 -5.06 -14.69
C ASP A 318 22.56 -5.61 -14.63
N VAL A 319 21.77 -5.20 -15.63
CA VAL A 319 20.39 -5.64 -15.77
C VAL A 319 20.40 -7.09 -16.22
N PRO A 320 19.66 -8.00 -15.55
CA PRO A 320 19.72 -9.42 -15.87
C PRO A 320 19.37 -9.72 -17.33
N GLU A 321 20.20 -10.54 -17.99
CA GLU A 321 20.11 -10.81 -19.44
C GLU A 321 18.84 -11.60 -19.83
N TRP A 322 18.23 -12.30 -18.87
CA TRP A 322 17.02 -13.10 -19.10
C TRP A 322 15.74 -12.27 -19.20
N LEU A 323 15.79 -10.96 -18.91
CA LEU A 323 14.65 -10.07 -19.08
C LEU A 323 14.28 -9.90 -20.56
N THR A 324 13.00 -9.66 -20.83
CA THR A 324 12.61 -9.24 -22.18
C THR A 324 13.22 -7.89 -22.54
N SER A 325 13.47 -7.65 -23.84
CA SER A 325 14.04 -6.36 -24.30
C SER A 325 13.25 -5.11 -23.89
N GLU A 326 11.93 -5.23 -23.68
CA GLU A 326 11.11 -4.14 -23.15
C GLU A 326 11.36 -3.94 -21.64
N ASN A 327 11.39 -5.03 -20.89
CA ASN A 327 11.62 -5.01 -19.44
C ASN A 327 13.06 -4.55 -19.11
N MET A 328 14.06 -4.90 -19.92
CA MET A 328 15.41 -4.37 -19.81
C MET A 328 15.44 -2.84 -19.86
N LYS A 329 14.77 -2.25 -20.87
CA LYS A 329 14.68 -0.79 -20.99
C LYS A 329 14.00 -0.14 -19.78
N ARG A 330 12.97 -0.78 -19.24
CA ARG A 330 12.30 -0.29 -18.01
C ARG A 330 13.24 -0.34 -16.80
N ALA A 331 14.03 -1.41 -16.67
CA ALA A 331 15.04 -1.53 -15.62
C ALA A 331 16.12 -0.45 -15.76
N GLU A 332 16.62 -0.21 -16.98
CA GLU A 332 17.59 0.84 -17.27
C GLU A 332 17.07 2.25 -16.92
N GLN A 333 15.80 2.54 -17.21
CA GLN A 333 15.18 3.83 -16.89
C GLN A 333 15.11 4.13 -15.39
N MET A 334 15.11 3.11 -14.53
CA MET A 334 15.10 3.29 -13.08
C MET A 334 16.48 3.59 -12.50
N ARG A 335 17.55 3.33 -13.25
CA ARG A 335 18.93 3.41 -12.77
C ARG A 335 19.30 4.81 -12.28
N ASP A 336 18.97 5.83 -13.07
CA ASP A 336 19.27 7.22 -12.72
C ASP A 336 18.50 7.65 -11.46
N GLN A 337 17.21 7.27 -11.36
CA GLN A 337 16.39 7.57 -10.17
C GLN A 337 16.93 6.88 -8.91
N ALA A 338 17.43 5.65 -9.04
CA ALA A 338 18.03 4.91 -7.94
C ALA A 338 19.37 5.54 -7.51
N ARG A 339 20.20 5.98 -8.46
CA ARG A 339 21.47 6.68 -8.18
C ARG A 339 21.24 8.01 -7.48
N ASP A 340 20.33 8.85 -7.99
CA ASP A 340 19.97 10.12 -7.36
C ASP A 340 19.53 9.91 -5.89
N LEU A 341 18.76 8.84 -5.65
CA LEU A 341 18.33 8.50 -4.31
C LEU A 341 19.49 8.03 -3.43
N PHE A 342 20.40 7.23 -3.97
CA PHE A 342 21.56 6.70 -3.27
C PHE A 342 22.49 7.82 -2.79
N GLU A 343 22.85 8.74 -3.70
CA GLU A 343 23.69 9.91 -3.41
C GLU A 343 23.04 10.85 -2.40
N HIS A 344 21.70 10.90 -2.34
CA HIS A 344 21.00 11.72 -1.37
C HIS A 344 20.99 11.13 0.05
N VAL A 345 21.08 9.80 0.19
CA VAL A 345 20.99 9.10 1.47
C VAL A 345 22.35 8.82 2.08
N ILE A 346 23.36 8.58 1.24
CA ILE A 346 24.74 8.34 1.66
C ILE A 346 25.46 9.69 1.71
N GLU A 347 25.68 10.20 2.93
CA GLU A 347 26.34 11.50 3.16
C GLU A 347 27.84 11.48 2.84
N GLU A 348 28.46 10.29 2.83
CA GLU A 348 29.90 10.11 2.59
C GLU A 348 30.17 9.55 1.17
N PRO A 349 30.79 10.33 0.26
CA PRO A 349 31.04 9.91 -1.12
C PRO A 349 31.83 8.60 -1.25
N GLU A 350 32.70 8.32 -0.28
CA GLU A 350 33.56 7.12 -0.29
C GLU A 350 32.78 5.81 -0.17
N GLU A 351 31.66 5.79 0.55
CA GLU A 351 30.80 4.60 0.62
C GLU A 351 30.16 4.32 -0.75
N GLY A 352 29.81 5.37 -1.49
CA GLY A 352 29.23 5.23 -2.82
C GLY A 352 30.23 4.69 -3.85
N ASP A 353 31.47 5.18 -3.81
CA ASP A 353 32.55 4.72 -4.67
C ASP A 353 32.93 3.25 -4.38
N GLN A 354 32.93 2.84 -3.12
CA GLN A 354 33.19 1.44 -2.72
C GLN A 354 32.10 0.48 -3.24
N ILE A 355 30.83 0.89 -3.15
CA ILE A 355 29.71 0.07 -3.63
C ILE A 355 29.72 0.01 -5.16
N TRP A 356 30.03 1.12 -5.85
CA TRP A 356 30.22 1.11 -7.29
C TRP A 356 31.33 0.14 -7.69
N ALA A 357 32.50 0.23 -7.06
CA ALA A 357 33.63 -0.65 -7.33
C ALA A 357 33.26 -2.14 -7.17
N ALA A 358 32.50 -2.50 -6.13
CA ALA A 358 32.07 -3.87 -5.88
C ALA A 358 31.21 -4.49 -7.00
N TYR A 359 30.52 -3.68 -7.81
CA TYR A 359 29.75 -4.17 -8.97
C TYR A 359 30.52 -4.10 -10.30
N GLN A 360 31.70 -3.47 -10.33
CA GLN A 360 32.54 -3.36 -11.52
C GLN A 360 33.71 -4.35 -11.50
N ASP A 361 34.04 -4.93 -10.35
CA ASP A 361 35.25 -5.74 -10.14
C ASP A 361 35.17 -7.19 -10.69
N ASP A 362 34.13 -7.52 -11.47
CA ASP A 362 34.04 -8.82 -12.16
C ASP A 362 34.83 -8.85 -13.49
N GLY A 363 35.68 -7.85 -13.76
CA GLY A 363 36.32 -7.63 -15.07
C GLY A 363 37.85 -7.62 -15.13
N GLU A 364 38.58 -7.56 -14.02
CA GLU A 364 40.05 -7.65 -14.04
C GLU A 364 40.56 -8.69 -13.03
N GLU A 365 41.25 -9.70 -13.55
CA GLU A 365 42.08 -10.61 -12.77
C GLU A 365 42.92 -9.82 -11.75
N SER A 366 42.58 -9.88 -10.47
CA SER A 366 43.60 -9.77 -9.41
C SER A 366 44.41 -11.06 -9.38
N GLY A 367 45.15 -11.29 -10.47
CA GLY A 367 46.36 -12.10 -10.47
C GLY A 367 47.44 -11.40 -9.65
N SER A 368 47.30 -11.45 -8.32
CA SER A 368 48.39 -11.21 -7.39
C SER A 368 48.55 -12.45 -6.52
N ALA A 369 49.19 -13.45 -7.11
CA ALA A 369 49.79 -14.53 -6.37
C ALA A 369 50.77 -13.97 -5.33
N THR A 370 50.46 -14.13 -4.05
CA THR A 370 51.46 -14.60 -3.07
C THR A 370 50.75 -15.24 -1.89
N GLU A 371 50.49 -16.54 -2.03
CA GLU A 371 50.69 -17.45 -0.90
C GLU A 371 52.16 -17.31 -0.47
N ALA A 372 52.37 -16.79 0.74
CA ALA A 372 53.58 -17.04 1.50
C ALA A 372 53.14 -17.21 2.96
N GLU A 373 53.15 -18.47 3.36
CA GLU A 373 53.01 -18.99 4.71
C GLU A 373 53.70 -18.08 5.74
N GLN A 374 52.95 -17.65 6.77
CA GLN A 374 53.53 -17.31 8.06
C GLN A 374 52.98 -18.31 9.08
N GLU A 375 53.69 -19.44 9.20
CA GLU A 375 53.74 -20.22 10.43
C GLU A 375 54.03 -19.25 11.58
N GLN A 376 53.12 -19.22 12.56
CA GLN A 376 53.36 -18.53 13.82
C GLN A 376 54.38 -19.36 14.62
N ASP A 377 55.61 -18.84 14.71
CA ASP A 377 56.61 -19.25 15.70
C ASP A 377 56.01 -19.14 17.12
N GLU A 378 55.76 -20.28 17.75
CA GLU A 378 55.60 -20.37 19.21
C GLU A 378 56.93 -20.01 19.89
N PRO A 379 56.99 -19.01 20.79
CA PRO A 379 58.19 -18.78 21.56
C PRO A 379 58.35 -19.85 22.65
N GLU A 380 59.44 -20.63 22.55
CA GLU A 380 59.93 -21.55 23.58
C GLU A 380 59.97 -20.86 24.96
N GLN A 381 59.29 -21.46 25.94
CA GLN A 381 59.41 -21.08 27.34
C GLN A 381 60.84 -21.35 27.83
N PRO A 382 61.51 -20.40 28.52
CA PRO A 382 62.79 -20.67 29.15
C PRO A 382 62.60 -21.49 30.43
N ASP A 383 63.38 -22.57 30.53
CA ASP A 383 63.52 -23.44 31.70
C ASP A 383 63.74 -22.62 32.99
N ILE A 384 62.82 -22.78 33.96
CA ILE A 384 62.99 -22.32 35.33
C ILE A 384 63.71 -23.43 36.11
N PRO A 385 64.89 -23.18 36.72
CA PRO A 385 65.54 -24.15 37.59
C PRO A 385 64.70 -24.38 38.85
N MET A 386 64.49 -25.65 39.20
CA MET A 386 64.02 -26.03 40.54
C MET A 386 65.08 -25.67 41.57
N ASP A 387 64.75 -24.73 42.46
CA ASP A 387 65.42 -24.64 43.75
C ASP A 387 64.60 -25.41 44.80
N GLU A 388 65.31 -26.33 45.45
CA GLU A 388 64.90 -27.12 46.60
C GLU A 388 64.72 -26.22 47.84
N ASP A 389 63.61 -26.39 48.55
CA ASP A 389 63.53 -26.49 50.03
C ASP A 389 62.13 -26.92 50.50
#